data_AF-B3MBY7-F1
#
_entry.id   AF-B3MBY7-F1
#
_cell.length_a   1.000
_cell.length_b   1.000
_cell.length_c   1.000
_cell.angle_alpha   90.00
_cell.angle_beta   90.00
_cell.angle_gamma   90.00
#
_symmetry.space_group_name_H-M   'P 1'
#
loop_
_entity.id
_entity.type
_entity.pdbx_description
1 polymer ?
#
loop_
_entity_poly.entity_id
_entity_poly.type
_entity_poly.pdbx_seq_one_letter_code
_entity_poly.pdbx_strand_id
1 'polypeptide(L)'
;MPDAVKWCLCSAYYYGRLTGVLNFEIDLKTGRTRVTNRANLYAALAQVVLTYFLVLQAMEPKFFRLFWWQANVLHEVVYLVMAGFRLGCILVSLMSRWQHRRQFIRLFHSFRCLVQEHPEITQNCRVGIASKCFCSTSLDALMLLMGVVMMWQYLTVFMGALRPTEAQSLVPNGGGVYVTRCCDLADRLDELAAAQSDLQALTERLSKTYSLQVFCMSLAYYLNFVGSAYLAFSVGKYTNITENWPPFFRALAVAYLVIFMSDSFLSTYNTFRLLNSHSEMSELLKQRSALPNGLDHRLETAFESFELNLARNPLALSVFGAYTIEPASLFSVVNSLITNAILLIQYDVENY
;
A
#
# COMPACT_ATOMS: atom_id res chain seq x y z
N MET A 1 -17.08 14.45 -13.46
CA MET A 1 -16.21 13.33 -13.09
C MET A 1 -16.98 12.37 -12.18
N PRO A 2 -17.45 11.13 -12.50
CA PRO A 2 -17.62 10.16 -11.42
C PRO A 2 -16.21 9.88 -10.88
N ASP A 3 -15.92 10.39 -9.69
CA ASP A 3 -14.53 10.52 -9.26
C ASP A 3 -13.82 9.18 -9.16
N ALA A 4 -12.70 9.04 -9.90
CA ALA A 4 -11.87 7.85 -9.87
C ALA A 4 -11.43 7.47 -8.45
N VAL A 5 -11.23 8.46 -7.57
CA VAL A 5 -10.98 8.25 -6.12
C VAL A 5 -12.19 7.61 -5.44
N LYS A 6 -13.41 8.10 -5.69
CA LYS A 6 -14.64 7.54 -5.13
C LYS A 6 -14.88 6.12 -5.63
N TRP A 7 -14.57 5.84 -6.91
CA TRP A 7 -14.61 4.48 -7.45
C TRP A 7 -13.55 3.57 -6.80
N CYS A 8 -12.29 4.00 -6.74
CA CYS A 8 -11.22 3.26 -6.05
C CYS A 8 -11.52 2.98 -4.57
N LEU A 9 -12.03 3.96 -3.82
CA LEU A 9 -12.43 3.76 -2.42
C LEU A 9 -13.61 2.81 -2.28
N CYS A 10 -14.57 2.83 -3.22
CA CYS A 10 -15.71 1.91 -3.25
C CYS A 10 -15.26 0.48 -3.60
N SER A 11 -14.40 0.33 -4.60
CA SER A 11 -13.78 -0.96 -4.98
C SER A 11 -12.92 -1.52 -3.86
N ALA A 12 -12.08 -0.72 -3.22
CA ALA A 12 -11.28 -1.11 -2.06
C ALA A 12 -12.15 -1.46 -0.83
N TYR A 13 -13.29 -0.78 -0.64
CA TYR A 13 -14.27 -1.15 0.39
C TYR A 13 -14.89 -2.53 0.10
N TYR A 14 -15.37 -2.78 -1.12
CA TYR A 14 -15.96 -4.07 -1.48
C TYR A 14 -14.92 -5.20 -1.49
N TYR A 15 -13.70 -4.97 -1.98
CA TYR A 15 -12.60 -5.92 -1.94
C TYR A 15 -12.16 -6.24 -0.50
N GLY A 16 -11.97 -5.21 0.33
CA GLY A 16 -11.66 -5.36 1.75
C GLY A 16 -12.77 -6.08 2.52
N ARG A 17 -14.04 -5.88 2.14
CA ARG A 17 -15.17 -6.63 2.70
C ARG A 17 -15.18 -8.09 2.25
N LEU A 18 -15.03 -8.35 0.94
CA LEU A 18 -15.02 -9.68 0.32
C LEU A 18 -13.92 -10.59 0.90
N THR A 19 -12.71 -10.04 1.04
CA THR A 19 -11.53 -10.73 1.62
C THR A 19 -11.59 -10.89 3.14
N GLY A 20 -12.64 -10.36 3.80
CA GLY A 20 -12.75 -10.35 5.26
C GLY A 20 -11.78 -9.41 5.99
N VAL A 21 -11.02 -8.58 5.27
CA VAL A 21 -10.12 -7.56 5.84
C VAL A 21 -10.90 -6.47 6.60
N LEU A 22 -12.12 -6.15 6.14
CA LEU A 22 -13.04 -5.19 6.77
C LEU A 22 -14.20 -5.92 7.44
N ASN A 23 -14.28 -5.82 8.77
CA ASN A 23 -15.31 -6.46 9.61
C ASN A 23 -16.44 -5.50 10.05
N PHE A 24 -16.58 -4.36 9.38
CA PHE A 24 -17.60 -3.35 9.64
C PHE A 24 -18.26 -2.85 8.34
N GLU A 25 -19.47 -2.33 8.49
CA GLU A 25 -20.28 -1.82 7.40
C GLU A 25 -20.12 -0.30 7.29
N ILE A 26 -19.98 0.22 6.07
CA ILE A 26 -20.05 1.65 5.79
C ILE A 26 -21.33 1.87 4.99
N ASP A 27 -22.28 2.61 5.54
CA ASP A 27 -23.41 3.12 4.76
C ASP A 27 -22.87 4.17 3.78
N LEU A 28 -22.78 3.82 2.49
CA LEU A 28 -22.23 4.72 1.45
C LEU A 28 -23.06 6.00 1.23
N LYS A 29 -24.29 6.11 1.79
CA LYS A 29 -25.11 7.32 1.70
C LYS A 29 -24.83 8.31 2.83
N THR A 30 -24.72 7.84 4.09
CA THR A 30 -24.40 8.70 5.26
C THR A 30 -22.92 8.70 5.66
N GLY A 31 -22.13 7.81 5.05
CA GLY A 31 -20.78 7.45 5.44
C GLY A 31 -20.65 6.89 6.86
N ARG A 32 -21.76 6.54 7.54
CA ARG A 32 -21.73 6.08 8.93
C ARG A 32 -21.20 4.65 9.01
N THR A 33 -20.20 4.44 9.85
CA THR A 33 -19.66 3.11 10.18
C THR A 33 -20.57 2.39 11.18
N ARG A 34 -20.92 1.13 10.91
CA ARG A 34 -21.68 0.26 11.83
C ARG A 34 -20.97 -1.09 11.96
N VAL A 35 -20.72 -1.52 13.19
CA VAL A 35 -20.25 -2.88 13.47
C VAL A 35 -21.46 -3.78 13.59
N THR A 36 -21.63 -4.74 12.66
CA THR A 36 -22.69 -5.74 12.74
C THR A 36 -22.10 -7.11 13.06
N ASN A 37 -22.82 -7.94 13.82
CA ASN A 37 -22.37 -9.30 14.11
C ASN A 37 -22.27 -10.15 12.82
N ARG A 38 -23.11 -9.84 11.82
CA ARG A 38 -23.05 -10.45 10.47
C ARG A 38 -21.75 -10.11 9.73
N ALA A 39 -21.31 -8.84 9.75
CA ALA A 39 -20.05 -8.45 9.12
C ALA A 39 -18.82 -9.08 9.83
N ASN A 40 -18.85 -9.19 11.16
CA ASN A 40 -17.80 -9.90 11.90
C ASN A 40 -17.76 -11.40 11.58
N LEU A 41 -18.91 -12.08 11.55
CA LEU A 41 -18.99 -13.51 11.24
C LEU A 41 -18.54 -13.79 9.80
N TYR A 42 -18.99 -12.97 8.84
CA TYR A 42 -18.52 -13.05 7.45
C TYR A 42 -17.00 -12.87 7.36
N ALA A 43 -16.46 -11.82 8.00
CA ALA A 43 -15.02 -11.54 7.95
C ALA A 43 -14.18 -12.67 8.56
N ALA A 44 -14.63 -13.25 9.68
CA ALA A 44 -13.96 -14.40 10.28
C ALA A 44 -14.00 -15.64 9.37
N LEU A 45 -15.17 -15.95 8.76
CA LEU A 45 -15.31 -17.07 7.83
C LEU A 45 -14.45 -16.87 6.57
N ALA A 46 -14.46 -15.68 5.98
CA ALA A 46 -13.67 -15.34 4.81
C ALA A 46 -12.15 -15.44 5.10
N GLN A 47 -11.68 -15.00 6.26
CA GLN A 47 -10.28 -15.15 6.67
C GLN A 47 -9.89 -16.62 6.90
N VAL A 48 -10.76 -17.44 7.52
CA VAL A 48 -10.52 -18.88 7.71
C VAL A 48 -10.45 -19.59 6.35
N VAL A 49 -11.37 -19.31 5.44
CA VAL A 49 -11.40 -19.88 4.08
C VAL A 49 -10.17 -19.44 3.26
N LEU A 50 -9.80 -18.16 3.30
CA LEU A 50 -8.62 -17.64 2.61
C LEU A 50 -7.33 -18.26 3.16
N THR A 51 -7.20 -18.35 4.49
CA THR A 51 -6.04 -18.99 5.15
C THR A 51 -5.97 -20.48 4.82
N TYR A 52 -7.11 -21.18 4.79
CA TYR A 52 -7.18 -22.58 4.39
C TYR A 52 -6.72 -22.79 2.94
N PHE A 53 -7.19 -21.98 1.99
CA PHE A 53 -6.71 -22.04 0.61
C PHE A 53 -5.23 -21.71 0.46
N LEU A 54 -4.71 -20.69 1.18
CA LEU A 54 -3.29 -20.35 1.18
C LEU A 54 -2.43 -21.48 1.76
N VAL A 55 -2.89 -22.15 2.83
CA VAL A 55 -2.21 -23.31 3.42
C VAL A 55 -2.26 -24.50 2.46
N LEU A 56 -3.41 -24.80 1.84
CA LEU A 56 -3.50 -25.86 0.82
C LEU A 56 -2.54 -25.62 -0.35
N GLN A 57 -2.51 -24.39 -0.89
CA GLN A 57 -1.63 -24.03 -2.01
C GLN A 57 -0.15 -24.12 -1.62
N ALA A 58 0.22 -23.71 -0.40
CA ALA A 58 1.58 -23.84 0.11
C ALA A 58 1.97 -25.29 0.43
N MET A 59 0.99 -26.15 0.75
CA MET A 59 1.20 -27.55 1.16
C MET A 59 0.99 -28.57 0.03
N GLU A 60 0.70 -28.16 -1.21
CA GLU A 60 0.59 -29.09 -2.34
C GLU A 60 1.94 -29.23 -3.08
N PRO A 61 2.76 -30.27 -2.81
CA PRO A 61 4.04 -30.48 -3.47
C PRO A 61 3.90 -30.92 -4.94
N LYS A 62 2.66 -31.02 -5.47
CA LYS A 62 2.42 -31.19 -6.91
C LYS A 62 2.49 -29.84 -7.61
N PHE A 63 1.96 -28.77 -7.02
CA PHE A 63 2.05 -27.41 -7.58
C PHE A 63 3.53 -27.02 -7.74
N PHE A 64 4.31 -27.17 -6.66
CA PHE A 64 5.75 -26.95 -6.67
C PHE A 64 6.49 -27.80 -7.72
N ARG A 65 6.30 -29.12 -7.72
CA ARG A 65 7.01 -30.01 -8.67
C ARG A 65 6.56 -29.85 -10.12
N LEU A 66 5.31 -29.43 -10.40
CA LEU A 66 4.85 -29.18 -11.77
C LEU A 66 5.50 -27.92 -12.37
N PHE A 67 5.73 -26.89 -11.53
CA PHE A 67 6.49 -25.72 -11.92
C PHE A 67 7.97 -26.06 -12.06
N TRP A 68 8.60 -26.47 -10.95
CA TRP A 68 10.05 -26.43 -10.74
C TRP A 68 10.72 -27.82 -10.81
N TRP A 69 10.23 -28.76 -11.64
CA TRP A 69 10.82 -30.12 -11.80
C TRP A 69 12.32 -30.12 -12.15
N GLN A 70 12.83 -29.03 -12.74
CA GLN A 70 14.25 -28.85 -13.10
C GLN A 70 14.99 -27.84 -12.20
N ALA A 71 14.36 -27.28 -11.17
CA ALA A 71 15.00 -26.26 -10.33
C ALA A 71 15.81 -26.90 -9.20
N ASN A 72 16.81 -26.17 -8.70
CA ASN A 72 17.62 -26.64 -7.57
C ASN A 72 16.81 -26.68 -6.27
N VAL A 73 17.23 -27.54 -5.34
CA VAL A 73 16.73 -27.56 -3.95
C VAL A 73 16.83 -26.18 -3.30
N LEU A 74 17.83 -25.37 -3.69
CA LEU A 74 17.96 -23.96 -3.31
C LEU A 74 16.74 -23.12 -3.70
N HIS A 75 16.27 -23.19 -4.95
CA HIS A 75 15.09 -22.43 -5.41
C HIS A 75 13.83 -22.85 -4.66
N GLU A 76 13.66 -24.15 -4.38
CA GLU A 76 12.54 -24.67 -3.60
C GLU A 76 12.59 -24.16 -2.14
N VAL A 77 13.74 -24.27 -1.47
CA VAL A 77 13.92 -23.80 -0.09
C VAL A 77 13.75 -22.28 0.03
N VAL A 78 14.36 -21.49 -0.86
CA VAL A 78 14.24 -20.02 -0.86
C VAL A 78 12.79 -19.60 -1.09
N TYR A 79 12.07 -20.23 -2.04
CA TYR A 79 10.65 -19.95 -2.24
C TYR A 79 9.83 -20.36 -1.01
N LEU A 80 10.03 -21.55 -0.46
CA LEU A 80 9.27 -22.06 0.68
C LEU A 80 9.42 -21.16 1.92
N VAL A 81 10.64 -20.69 2.20
CA VAL A 81 10.92 -19.72 3.26
C VAL A 81 10.20 -18.39 3.01
N MET A 82 10.28 -17.83 1.79
CA MET A 82 9.57 -16.58 1.45
C MET A 82 8.06 -16.73 1.53
N ALA A 83 7.49 -17.84 1.06
CA ALA A 83 6.05 -18.12 1.10
C ALA A 83 5.54 -18.31 2.53
N GLY A 84 6.23 -19.11 3.34
CA GLY A 84 5.91 -19.30 4.76
C GLY A 84 6.02 -18.00 5.55
N PHE A 85 7.06 -17.20 5.30
CA PHE A 85 7.20 -15.88 5.94
C PHE A 85 6.10 -14.91 5.51
N ARG A 86 5.77 -14.84 4.22
CA ARG A 86 4.68 -14.00 3.68
C ARG A 86 3.33 -14.39 4.29
N LEU A 87 3.05 -15.69 4.43
CA LEU A 87 1.85 -16.20 5.12
C LEU A 87 1.83 -15.77 6.60
N GLY A 88 2.96 -15.90 7.32
CA GLY A 88 3.11 -15.42 8.68
C GLY A 88 2.81 -13.92 8.83
N CYS A 89 3.38 -13.08 7.96
CA CYS A 89 3.11 -11.64 7.95
C CYS A 89 1.65 -11.29 7.63
N ILE A 90 0.99 -12.05 6.75
CA ILE A 90 -0.46 -11.89 6.48
C ILE A 90 -1.26 -12.22 7.75
N LEU A 91 -0.99 -13.35 8.40
CA LEU A 91 -1.69 -13.77 9.62
C LEU A 91 -1.51 -12.76 10.77
N VAL A 92 -0.28 -12.32 11.04
CA VAL A 92 0.01 -11.28 12.05
C VAL A 92 -0.71 -9.96 11.71
N SER A 93 -0.75 -9.58 10.43
CA SER A 93 -1.46 -8.38 9.98
C SER A 93 -2.97 -8.48 10.17
N LEU A 94 -3.58 -9.64 9.89
CA LEU A 94 -5.00 -9.89 10.11
C LEU A 94 -5.36 -9.90 11.61
N MET A 95 -4.56 -10.57 12.44
CA MET A 95 -4.74 -10.60 13.90
C MET A 95 -4.62 -9.20 14.52
N SER A 96 -3.60 -8.42 14.13
CA SER A 96 -3.41 -7.04 14.61
C SER A 96 -4.59 -6.14 14.20
N ARG A 97 -5.06 -6.23 12.95
CA ARG A 97 -6.27 -5.52 12.48
C ARG A 97 -7.52 -5.90 13.29
N TRP A 98 -7.68 -7.18 13.62
CA TRP A 98 -8.83 -7.66 14.39
C TRP A 98 -8.83 -7.14 15.84
N GLN A 99 -7.66 -7.15 16.50
CA GLN A 99 -7.46 -6.56 17.83
C GLN A 99 -7.76 -5.05 17.83
N HIS A 100 -7.16 -4.31 16.89
CA HIS A 100 -7.22 -2.84 16.86
C HIS A 100 -8.46 -2.26 16.18
N ARG A 101 -9.43 -3.07 15.70
CA ARG A 101 -10.65 -2.62 14.99
C ARG A 101 -11.42 -1.47 15.67
N ARG A 102 -11.50 -1.44 17.00
CA ARG A 102 -12.16 -0.36 17.77
C ARG A 102 -11.38 0.96 17.79
N GLN A 103 -10.07 0.92 17.56
CA GLN A 103 -9.26 2.11 17.33
C GLN A 103 -9.39 2.53 15.86
N PHE A 104 -9.27 1.59 14.91
CA PHE A 104 -9.40 1.88 13.48
C PHE A 104 -10.73 2.56 13.10
N ILE A 105 -11.87 2.11 13.63
CA ILE A 105 -13.17 2.73 13.32
C ILE A 105 -13.25 4.18 13.84
N ARG A 106 -12.70 4.46 15.02
CA ARG A 106 -12.61 5.84 15.56
C ARG A 106 -11.66 6.70 14.73
N LEU A 107 -10.52 6.13 14.35
CA LEU A 107 -9.52 6.82 13.54
C LEU A 107 -10.03 7.12 12.13
N PHE A 108 -10.70 6.16 11.49
CA PHE A 108 -11.36 6.36 10.20
C PHE A 108 -12.46 7.43 10.28
N HIS A 109 -13.21 7.49 11.40
CA HIS A 109 -14.16 8.58 11.64
C HIS A 109 -13.46 9.94 11.74
N SER A 110 -12.40 10.09 12.53
CA SER A 110 -11.62 11.33 12.62
C SER A 110 -11.03 11.74 11.26
N PHE A 111 -10.44 10.80 10.52
CA PHE A 111 -9.95 11.04 9.15
C PHE A 111 -11.08 11.51 8.22
N ARG A 112 -12.28 10.91 8.32
CA ARG A 112 -13.42 11.29 7.49
C ARG A 112 -13.95 12.69 7.83
N CYS A 113 -13.91 13.11 9.09
CA CYS A 113 -14.23 14.48 9.50
C CYS A 113 -13.23 15.46 8.86
N LEU A 114 -11.94 15.28 9.12
CA LEU A 114 -10.84 16.11 8.59
C LEU A 114 -10.87 16.24 7.05
N VAL A 115 -11.20 15.15 6.35
CA VAL A 115 -11.36 15.09 4.88
C VAL A 115 -12.61 15.81 4.37
N GLN A 116 -13.67 15.91 5.18
CA GLN A 116 -14.88 16.67 4.86
C GLN A 116 -14.76 18.16 5.21
N GLU A 117 -13.90 18.49 6.17
CA GLU A 117 -13.60 19.83 6.64
C GLU A 117 -12.62 20.53 5.68
N HIS A 118 -11.51 19.87 5.31
CA HIS A 118 -10.49 20.43 4.41
C HIS A 118 -10.39 19.64 3.08
N PRO A 119 -11.24 19.94 2.08
CA PRO A 119 -11.27 19.21 0.81
C PRO A 119 -9.97 19.34 -0.01
N GLU A 120 -9.15 20.38 0.24
CA GLU A 120 -7.85 20.57 -0.42
C GLU A 120 -6.87 19.41 -0.14
N ILE A 121 -6.91 18.83 1.07
CA ILE A 121 -6.13 17.64 1.43
C ILE A 121 -6.50 16.47 0.49
N THR A 122 -7.78 16.32 0.18
CA THR A 122 -8.28 15.28 -0.74
C THR A 122 -7.71 15.45 -2.15
N GLN A 123 -7.53 16.68 -2.63
CA GLN A 123 -6.92 16.95 -3.94
C GLN A 123 -5.45 16.54 -3.99
N ASN A 124 -4.69 16.80 -2.92
CA ASN A 124 -3.27 16.41 -2.84
C ASN A 124 -3.07 14.89 -2.62
N CYS A 125 -4.00 14.23 -1.92
CA CYS A 125 -4.01 12.78 -1.77
C CYS A 125 -4.55 12.03 -3.01
N ARG A 126 -5.43 12.65 -3.81
CA ARG A 126 -6.12 12.04 -4.97
C ARG A 126 -5.20 11.30 -5.93
N VAL A 127 -4.09 11.90 -6.32
CA VAL A 127 -3.14 11.30 -7.28
C VAL A 127 -2.44 10.08 -6.66
N GLY A 128 -1.96 10.19 -5.41
CA GLY A 128 -1.30 9.09 -4.70
C GLY A 128 -2.25 7.92 -4.44
N ILE A 129 -3.47 8.18 -3.99
CA ILE A 129 -4.51 7.15 -3.76
C ILE A 129 -4.90 6.46 -5.07
N ALA A 130 -5.16 7.22 -6.14
CA ALA A 130 -5.55 6.65 -7.43
C ALA A 130 -4.42 5.81 -8.06
N SER A 131 -3.18 6.30 -8.01
CA SER A 131 -2.02 5.58 -8.52
C SER A 131 -1.74 4.30 -7.70
N LYS A 132 -1.80 4.37 -6.36
CA LYS A 132 -1.60 3.20 -5.50
C LYS A 132 -2.73 2.16 -5.65
N CYS A 133 -3.97 2.62 -5.77
CA CYS A 133 -5.13 1.79 -6.11
C CYS A 133 -4.91 1.07 -7.45
N PHE A 134 -4.46 1.79 -8.48
CA PHE A 134 -4.18 1.22 -9.81
C PHE A 134 -3.06 0.18 -9.74
N CYS A 135 -1.89 0.51 -9.18
CA CYS A 135 -0.77 -0.43 -9.06
C CYS A 135 -1.15 -1.70 -8.27
N SER A 136 -1.82 -1.56 -7.12
CA SER A 136 -2.26 -2.71 -6.32
C SER A 136 -3.30 -3.56 -7.04
N THR A 137 -4.28 -2.94 -7.71
CA THR A 137 -5.31 -3.67 -8.47
C THR A 137 -4.69 -4.36 -9.68
N SER A 138 -3.76 -3.72 -10.38
CA SER A 138 -3.02 -4.32 -11.50
C SER A 138 -2.13 -5.47 -11.05
N LEU A 139 -1.48 -5.38 -9.89
CA LEU A 139 -0.65 -6.47 -9.36
C LEU A 139 -1.50 -7.69 -8.99
N ASP A 140 -2.61 -7.49 -8.25
CA ASP A 140 -3.55 -8.56 -7.93
C ASP A 140 -4.18 -9.14 -9.21
N ALA A 141 -4.56 -8.30 -10.19
CA ALA A 141 -5.09 -8.75 -11.47
C ALA A 141 -4.06 -9.48 -12.33
N LEU A 142 -2.78 -9.10 -12.33
CA LEU A 142 -1.71 -9.83 -13.00
C LEU A 142 -1.41 -11.17 -12.31
N MET A 143 -1.41 -11.21 -10.98
CA MET A 143 -1.23 -12.44 -10.22
C MET A 143 -2.39 -13.42 -10.47
N LEU A 144 -3.63 -12.92 -10.45
CA LEU A 144 -4.82 -13.69 -10.82
C LEU A 144 -4.80 -14.09 -12.30
N LEU A 145 -4.36 -13.22 -13.22
CA LEU A 145 -4.26 -13.56 -14.64
C LEU A 145 -3.15 -14.58 -14.90
N MET A 146 -2.01 -14.54 -14.19
CA MET A 146 -1.00 -15.61 -14.26
C MET A 146 -1.57 -16.93 -13.75
N GLY A 147 -2.19 -16.95 -12.56
CA GLY A 147 -2.82 -18.15 -12.01
C GLY A 147 -3.94 -18.71 -12.89
N VAL A 148 -4.80 -17.84 -13.42
CA VAL A 148 -5.86 -18.19 -14.37
C VAL A 148 -5.28 -18.63 -15.70
N VAL A 149 -4.22 -18.02 -16.24
CA VAL A 149 -3.59 -18.48 -17.51
C VAL A 149 -2.96 -19.86 -17.34
N MET A 150 -2.35 -20.16 -16.20
CA MET A 150 -1.79 -21.49 -15.93
C MET A 150 -2.91 -22.54 -15.70
N MET A 151 -3.95 -22.21 -14.95
CA MET A 151 -5.17 -23.03 -14.89
C MET A 151 -5.94 -23.07 -16.21
N TRP A 152 -5.76 -22.10 -17.10
CA TRP A 152 -6.40 -22.03 -18.41
C TRP A 152 -5.62 -22.83 -19.44
N GLN A 153 -4.30 -22.97 -19.36
CA GLN A 153 -3.58 -23.99 -20.15
C GLN A 153 -4.10 -25.39 -19.82
N TYR A 154 -4.48 -25.64 -18.55
CA TYR A 154 -5.20 -26.84 -18.13
C TYR A 154 -6.68 -26.84 -18.60
N LEU A 155 -7.41 -25.71 -18.54
CA LEU A 155 -8.82 -25.60 -18.97
C LEU A 155 -9.05 -25.36 -20.47
N THR A 156 -8.09 -25.01 -21.32
CA THR A 156 -8.34 -24.84 -22.78
C THR A 156 -8.46 -26.20 -23.46
N VAL A 157 -7.76 -27.21 -22.91
CA VAL A 157 -7.98 -28.64 -23.18
C VAL A 157 -9.44 -29.04 -22.87
N PHE A 158 -10.11 -28.30 -21.97
CA PHE A 158 -11.45 -28.59 -21.47
C PHE A 158 -12.56 -27.67 -22.03
N MET A 159 -12.23 -26.45 -22.47
CA MET A 159 -13.19 -25.37 -22.78
C MET A 159 -13.03 -24.75 -24.18
N GLY A 160 -12.48 -25.48 -25.15
CA GLY A 160 -12.62 -25.14 -26.58
C GLY A 160 -14.06 -25.22 -27.12
N ALA A 161 -15.09 -25.14 -26.25
CA ALA A 161 -16.46 -25.59 -26.52
C ALA A 161 -17.51 -24.47 -26.65
N LEU A 162 -17.39 -23.35 -25.93
CA LEU A 162 -18.46 -22.32 -25.89
C LEU A 162 -17.97 -20.86 -25.91
N ARG A 163 -18.05 -20.27 -27.12
CA ARG A 163 -18.74 -19.02 -27.52
C ARG A 163 -18.53 -17.67 -26.75
N PRO A 164 -18.90 -16.50 -27.35
CA PRO A 164 -18.14 -15.26 -27.17
C PRO A 164 -18.93 -14.06 -26.59
N THR A 165 -18.40 -12.86 -26.86
CA THR A 165 -18.50 -11.54 -26.21
C THR A 165 -19.67 -10.64 -26.74
N GLU A 166 -19.88 -9.34 -26.43
CA GLU A 166 -19.03 -8.27 -25.81
C GLU A 166 -19.81 -6.99 -25.33
N ALA A 167 -19.08 -6.06 -24.66
CA ALA A 167 -19.25 -4.58 -24.52
C ALA A 167 -20.55 -3.97 -23.90
N GLN A 168 -20.56 -2.93 -23.02
CA GLN A 168 -19.86 -1.60 -22.90
C GLN A 168 -20.40 -0.49 -23.85
N SER A 169 -20.37 0.83 -23.59
CA SER A 169 -19.70 1.72 -22.58
C SER A 169 -20.71 2.74 -21.93
N LEU A 170 -20.54 4.04 -21.57
CA LEU A 170 -19.53 5.14 -21.65
C LEU A 170 -19.74 6.16 -20.46
N VAL A 171 -19.11 7.37 -20.41
CA VAL A 171 -18.91 8.16 -19.13
C VAL A 171 -19.35 9.69 -19.07
N PRO A 172 -18.56 10.82 -18.99
CA PRO A 172 -18.90 11.96 -18.07
C PRO A 172 -18.52 13.47 -18.32
N ASN A 173 -19.00 14.40 -17.45
CA ASN A 173 -18.26 15.61 -16.93
C ASN A 173 -18.79 16.05 -15.52
N GLY A 174 -18.64 17.22 -14.83
CA GLY A 174 -17.75 18.43 -14.83
C GLY A 174 -18.49 19.73 -14.39
N GLY A 175 -18.01 20.72 -13.58
CA GLY A 175 -16.92 20.80 -12.56
C GLY A 175 -16.28 22.20 -12.33
N GLY A 176 -16.40 22.85 -11.14
CA GLY A 176 -15.68 24.10 -10.72
C GLY A 176 -16.49 25.10 -9.83
N VAL A 177 -16.05 26.28 -9.31
CA VAL A 177 -14.79 26.94 -8.77
C VAL A 177 -15.19 28.27 -8.03
N TYR A 178 -14.45 28.80 -7.02
CA TYR A 178 -14.12 30.25 -6.68
C TYR A 178 -13.90 30.62 -5.17
N VAL A 179 -13.33 31.82 -4.88
CA VAL A 179 -12.55 32.18 -3.65
C VAL A 179 -12.59 33.69 -3.28
N THR A 180 -12.52 34.03 -1.98
CA THR A 180 -12.08 35.33 -1.39
C THR A 180 -10.82 35.16 -0.51
N ARG A 181 -10.20 36.25 0.01
CA ARG A 181 -8.80 36.16 0.51
C ARG A 181 -8.28 37.21 1.53
N CYS A 182 -9.12 37.90 2.30
CA CYS A 182 -8.70 38.99 3.20
C CYS A 182 -8.32 38.52 4.63
N CYS A 183 -9.01 38.98 5.70
CA CYS A 183 -8.83 38.49 7.09
C CYS A 183 -8.99 36.96 7.21
N ASP A 184 -9.83 36.42 6.31
CA ASP A 184 -9.88 35.05 5.79
C ASP A 184 -8.51 34.32 5.78
N LEU A 185 -7.39 34.99 5.48
CA LEU A 185 -6.04 34.39 5.51
C LEU A 185 -5.51 34.11 6.93
N ALA A 186 -5.84 34.94 7.93
CA ALA A 186 -5.46 34.70 9.32
C ALA A 186 -6.36 33.63 9.95
N ASP A 187 -7.67 33.70 9.72
CA ASP A 187 -8.61 32.66 10.15
C ASP A 187 -8.27 31.30 9.50
N ARG A 188 -7.87 31.27 8.22
CA ARG A 188 -7.32 30.07 7.56
C ARG A 188 -5.97 29.60 8.09
N LEU A 189 -5.15 30.49 8.67
CA LEU A 189 -3.88 30.07 9.26
C LEU A 189 -4.13 29.35 10.59
N ASP A 190 -5.03 29.89 11.43
CA ASP A 190 -5.54 29.22 12.62
C ASP A 190 -6.19 27.86 12.25
N GLU A 191 -7.04 27.84 11.21
CA GLU A 191 -7.67 26.61 10.69
C GLU A 191 -6.63 25.60 10.18
N LEU A 192 -5.65 26.05 9.40
CA LEU A 192 -4.59 25.18 8.85
C LEU A 192 -3.67 24.63 9.95
N ALA A 193 -3.35 25.42 10.97
CA ALA A 193 -2.58 24.97 12.12
C ALA A 193 -3.35 23.92 12.93
N ALA A 194 -4.66 24.12 13.15
CA ALA A 194 -5.52 23.12 13.77
C ALA A 194 -5.60 21.83 12.92
N ALA A 195 -5.87 21.96 11.62
CA ALA A 195 -5.94 20.85 10.66
C ALA A 195 -4.63 20.06 10.58
N GLN A 196 -3.49 20.74 10.61
CA GLN A 196 -2.16 20.14 10.62
C GLN A 196 -1.91 19.37 11.93
N SER A 197 -2.25 19.96 13.06
CA SER A 197 -2.11 19.34 14.39
C SER A 197 -2.97 18.08 14.50
N ASP A 198 -4.23 18.12 14.04
CA ASP A 198 -5.12 16.96 14.04
C ASP A 198 -4.69 15.91 13.01
N LEU A 199 -4.22 16.30 11.82
CA LEU A 199 -3.62 15.38 10.84
C LEU A 199 -2.38 14.68 11.40
N GLN A 200 -1.56 15.40 12.16
CA GLN A 200 -0.37 14.86 12.80
C GLN A 200 -0.72 13.92 13.94
N ALA A 201 -1.62 14.30 14.84
CA ALA A 201 -2.11 13.44 15.92
C ALA A 201 -2.81 12.18 15.38
N LEU A 202 -3.53 12.30 14.27
CA LEU A 202 -4.10 11.18 13.51
C LEU A 202 -3.00 10.27 12.93
N THR A 203 -1.93 10.86 12.37
CA THR A 203 -0.81 10.14 11.76
C THR A 203 0.06 9.43 12.81
N GLU A 204 0.30 10.03 13.97
CA GLU A 204 0.98 9.38 15.09
C GLU A 204 0.14 8.20 15.61
N ARG A 205 -1.18 8.39 15.80
CA ARG A 205 -2.11 7.32 16.20
C ARG A 205 -2.15 6.19 15.16
N LEU A 206 -2.14 6.52 13.86
CA LEU A 206 -2.01 5.53 12.77
C LEU A 206 -0.71 4.74 12.91
N SER A 207 0.42 5.45 12.92
CA SER A 207 1.76 4.88 12.98
C SER A 207 1.90 3.94 14.18
N LYS A 208 1.47 4.38 15.36
CA LYS A 208 1.52 3.59 16.60
C LYS A 208 0.64 2.35 16.54
N THR A 209 -0.63 2.48 16.15
CA THR A 209 -1.59 1.37 16.04
C THR A 209 -1.20 0.35 14.96
N TYR A 210 -0.60 0.79 13.85
CA TYR A 210 -0.22 -0.07 12.72
C TYR A 210 1.26 -0.41 12.64
N SER A 211 2.07 0.04 13.60
CA SER A 211 3.54 -0.15 13.66
C SER A 211 4.00 -1.56 13.33
N LEU A 212 3.43 -2.57 14.01
CA LEU A 212 3.71 -3.99 13.76
C LEU A 212 3.26 -4.43 12.34
N GLN A 213 2.13 -3.91 11.84
CA GLN A 213 1.67 -4.22 10.49
C GLN A 213 2.58 -3.60 9.41
N VAL A 214 3.05 -2.36 9.64
CA VAL A 214 4.01 -1.69 8.76
C VAL A 214 5.33 -2.45 8.75
N PHE A 215 5.83 -2.88 9.91
CA PHE A 215 7.02 -3.73 10.02
C PHE A 215 6.87 -5.05 9.24
N CYS A 216 5.77 -5.78 9.44
CA CYS A 216 5.48 -7.00 8.67
C CYS A 216 5.39 -6.75 7.16
N MET A 217 4.77 -5.64 6.74
CA MET A 217 4.71 -5.25 5.33
C MET A 217 6.08 -4.89 4.77
N SER A 218 6.89 -4.09 5.47
CA SER A 218 8.26 -3.73 5.06
C SER A 218 9.16 -4.95 4.90
N LEU A 219 9.10 -5.90 5.83
CA LEU A 219 9.90 -7.13 5.77
C LEU A 219 9.39 -8.12 4.70
N ALA A 220 8.08 -8.16 4.45
CA ALA A 220 7.52 -8.88 3.31
C ALA A 220 7.90 -8.24 1.96
N TYR A 221 7.87 -6.90 1.83
CA TYR A 221 8.37 -6.20 0.65
C TYR A 221 9.86 -6.45 0.43
N TYR A 222 10.67 -6.44 1.51
CA TYR A 222 12.10 -6.73 1.45
C TYR A 222 12.38 -8.13 0.89
N LEU A 223 11.75 -9.17 1.44
CA LEU A 223 11.95 -10.55 0.95
C LEU A 223 11.39 -10.76 -0.45
N ASN A 224 10.22 -10.18 -0.78
CA ASN A 224 9.70 -10.20 -2.14
C ASN A 224 10.67 -9.54 -3.13
N PHE A 225 11.36 -8.45 -2.76
CA PHE A 225 12.35 -7.79 -3.62
C PHE A 225 13.60 -8.66 -3.83
N VAL A 226 14.20 -9.21 -2.76
CA VAL A 226 15.35 -10.12 -2.86
C VAL A 226 14.99 -11.34 -3.73
N GLY A 227 13.83 -11.95 -3.48
CA GLY A 227 13.31 -13.06 -4.26
C GLY A 227 13.06 -12.70 -5.72
N SER A 228 12.47 -11.52 -6.01
CA SER A 228 12.25 -11.04 -7.38
C SER A 228 13.55 -10.78 -8.13
N ALA A 229 14.58 -10.23 -7.47
CA ALA A 229 15.89 -10.02 -8.07
C ALA A 229 16.58 -11.36 -8.40
N TYR A 230 16.58 -12.30 -7.45
CA TYR A 230 17.12 -13.65 -7.64
C TYR A 230 16.38 -14.45 -8.72
N LEU A 231 15.04 -14.35 -8.78
CA LEU A 231 14.23 -14.98 -9.82
C LEU A 231 14.45 -14.34 -11.20
N ALA A 232 14.59 -13.02 -11.28
CA ALA A 232 14.92 -12.33 -12.53
C ALA A 232 16.31 -12.75 -13.07
N PHE A 233 17.31 -12.87 -12.18
CA PHE A 233 18.61 -13.44 -12.53
C PHE A 233 18.49 -14.91 -12.99
N SER A 234 17.77 -15.75 -12.24
CA SER A 234 17.58 -17.17 -12.56
C SER A 234 16.91 -17.36 -13.93
N VAL A 235 15.89 -16.56 -14.24
CA VAL A 235 15.22 -16.54 -15.56
C VAL A 235 16.17 -16.14 -16.69
N GLY A 236 17.14 -15.26 -16.42
CA GLY A 236 18.19 -14.86 -17.35
C GLY A 236 19.32 -15.89 -17.53
N LYS A 237 19.82 -16.51 -16.44
CA LYS A 237 20.88 -17.55 -16.46
C LYS A 237 20.37 -18.84 -17.09
N TYR A 238 19.16 -19.28 -16.72
CA TYR A 238 18.61 -20.60 -17.09
C TYR A 238 17.56 -20.49 -18.20
N THR A 239 17.98 -19.98 -19.36
CA THR A 239 17.10 -19.79 -20.54
C THR A 239 16.30 -21.04 -20.91
N ASN A 240 16.90 -22.23 -20.79
CA ASN A 240 16.27 -23.52 -21.09
C ASN A 240 14.94 -23.76 -20.33
N ILE A 241 14.81 -23.20 -19.12
CA ILE A 241 13.58 -23.28 -18.30
C ILE A 241 12.47 -22.40 -18.89
N THR A 242 12.81 -21.26 -19.50
CA THR A 242 11.85 -20.26 -20.00
C THR A 242 11.71 -20.21 -21.52
N GLU A 243 12.54 -20.93 -22.27
CA GLU A 243 12.45 -21.11 -23.71
C GLU A 243 11.11 -21.75 -24.11
N ASN A 244 10.71 -22.78 -23.36
CA ASN A 244 9.42 -23.46 -23.48
C ASN A 244 8.21 -22.61 -23.02
N TRP A 245 8.42 -21.45 -22.39
CA TRP A 245 7.31 -20.61 -21.92
C TRP A 245 6.71 -19.81 -23.08
N PRO A 246 5.37 -19.75 -23.22
CA PRO A 246 4.71 -18.89 -24.20
C PRO A 246 5.22 -17.43 -24.10
N PRO A 247 5.43 -16.73 -25.22
CA PRO A 247 5.97 -15.37 -25.20
C PRO A 247 5.08 -14.40 -24.41
N PHE A 248 3.77 -14.63 -24.41
CA PHE A 248 2.82 -13.90 -23.56
C PHE A 248 3.10 -14.08 -22.06
N PHE A 249 3.43 -15.29 -21.59
CA PHE A 249 3.71 -15.54 -20.17
C PHE A 249 5.02 -14.86 -19.73
N ARG A 250 6.05 -14.87 -20.59
CA ARG A 250 7.28 -14.10 -20.37
C ARG A 250 7.01 -12.59 -20.28
N ALA A 251 6.19 -12.03 -21.19
CA ALA A 251 5.78 -10.63 -21.12
C ALA A 251 4.96 -10.31 -19.85
N LEU A 252 4.09 -11.23 -19.41
CA LEU A 252 3.26 -11.11 -18.22
C LEU A 252 4.09 -11.09 -16.93
N ALA A 253 5.12 -11.94 -16.85
CA ALA A 253 6.08 -11.96 -15.74
C ALA A 253 6.93 -10.68 -15.66
N VAL A 254 7.41 -10.17 -16.81
CA VAL A 254 8.12 -8.86 -16.86
C VAL A 254 7.19 -7.72 -16.44
N ALA A 255 5.94 -7.70 -16.91
CA ALA A 255 4.95 -6.70 -16.50
C ALA A 255 4.66 -6.76 -14.99
N TYR A 256 4.55 -7.96 -14.40
CA TYR A 256 4.38 -8.14 -12.96
C TYR A 256 5.56 -7.55 -12.18
N LEU A 257 6.81 -7.82 -12.59
CA LEU A 257 8.01 -7.27 -11.95
C LEU A 257 8.02 -5.73 -12.03
N VAL A 258 7.73 -5.14 -13.19
CA VAL A 258 7.68 -3.68 -13.38
C VAL A 258 6.59 -3.04 -12.51
N ILE A 259 5.40 -3.65 -12.40
CA ILE A 259 4.33 -3.13 -11.55
C ILE A 259 4.65 -3.31 -10.06
N PHE A 260 5.25 -4.42 -9.63
CA PHE A 260 5.70 -4.61 -8.24
C PHE A 260 6.77 -3.59 -7.82
N MET A 261 7.74 -3.33 -8.68
CA MET A 261 8.78 -2.31 -8.46
C MET A 261 8.16 -0.91 -8.40
N SER A 262 7.22 -0.61 -9.30
CA SER A 262 6.49 0.67 -9.34
C SER A 262 5.60 0.88 -8.11
N ASP A 263 4.91 -0.17 -7.64
CA ASP A 263 4.07 -0.16 -6.44
C ASP A 263 4.90 0.10 -5.17
N SER A 264 6.07 -0.53 -5.09
CA SER A 264 7.04 -0.37 -4.00
C SER A 264 7.66 1.03 -3.99
N PHE A 265 8.13 1.50 -5.16
CA PHE A 265 8.66 2.85 -5.32
C PHE A 265 7.60 3.92 -4.97
N LEU A 266 6.35 3.74 -5.42
CA LEU A 266 5.25 4.66 -5.12
C LEU A 266 4.88 4.70 -3.63
N SER A 267 4.93 3.57 -2.92
CA SER A 267 4.79 3.55 -1.44
C SER A 267 5.86 4.41 -0.76
N THR A 268 7.12 4.20 -1.14
CA THR A 268 8.28 4.90 -0.61
C THR A 268 8.20 6.39 -0.93
N TYR A 269 7.95 6.74 -2.20
CA TYR A 269 7.81 8.11 -2.67
C TYR A 269 6.68 8.88 -1.97
N ASN A 270 5.49 8.29 -1.80
CA ASN A 270 4.39 8.94 -1.06
C ASN A 270 4.76 9.22 0.40
N THR A 271 5.53 8.32 1.03
CA THR A 271 6.01 8.50 2.41
C THR A 271 7.04 9.62 2.51
N PHE A 272 8.03 9.65 1.63
CA PHE A 272 9.01 10.74 1.59
C PHE A 272 8.40 12.08 1.18
N ARG A 273 7.39 12.10 0.29
CA ARG A 273 6.65 13.32 -0.06
C ARG A 273 5.91 13.90 1.15
N LEU A 274 5.29 13.05 1.99
CA LEU A 274 4.65 13.49 3.23
C LEU A 274 5.66 14.11 4.21
N LEU A 275 6.81 13.46 4.41
CA LEU A 275 7.88 13.96 5.27
C LEU A 275 8.48 15.27 4.74
N ASN A 276 8.75 15.35 3.42
CA ASN A 276 9.33 16.54 2.80
C ASN A 276 8.37 17.74 2.83
N SER A 277 7.08 17.54 2.54
CA SER A 277 6.10 18.63 2.67
C SER A 277 5.95 19.11 4.12
N HIS A 278 6.18 18.24 5.12
CA HIS A 278 6.21 18.65 6.52
C HIS A 278 7.48 19.45 6.89
N SER A 279 8.66 19.06 6.39
CA SER A 279 9.89 19.83 6.61
C SER A 279 9.87 21.16 5.88
N GLU A 280 9.44 21.18 4.62
CA GLU A 280 9.25 22.38 3.79
C GLU A 280 8.28 23.37 4.46
N MET A 281 7.13 22.88 4.98
CA MET A 281 6.20 23.70 5.77
C MET A 281 6.86 24.27 7.03
N SER A 282 7.67 23.49 7.76
CA SER A 282 8.40 23.98 8.94
C SER A 282 9.48 25.01 8.59
N GLU A 283 10.15 24.88 7.44
CA GLU A 283 11.13 25.86 6.95
C GLU A 283 10.47 27.15 6.45
N LEU A 284 9.35 27.05 5.73
CA LEU A 284 8.57 28.20 5.29
C LEU A 284 8.01 29.01 6.47
N LEU A 285 7.61 28.34 7.56
CA LEU A 285 7.21 29.01 8.80
C LEU A 285 8.40 29.76 9.43
N LYS A 286 9.57 29.11 9.57
CA LYS A 286 10.81 29.73 10.08
C LYS A 286 11.33 30.90 9.24
N GLN A 287 11.00 30.93 7.94
CA GLN A 287 11.27 32.07 7.06
C GLN A 287 10.24 33.19 7.21
N ARG A 288 9.02 32.87 7.67
CA ARG A 288 7.93 33.83 7.93
C ARG A 288 7.98 34.45 9.33
N SER A 289 8.52 33.78 10.33
CA SER A 289 8.79 34.38 11.65
C SER A 289 9.87 35.47 11.62
N ALA A 290 10.55 35.67 10.47
CA ALA A 290 11.40 36.84 10.18
C ALA A 290 10.64 38.01 9.51
N LEU A 291 9.30 38.04 9.55
CA LEU A 291 8.49 39.19 9.11
C LEU A 291 8.80 40.45 9.97
N PRO A 292 8.77 41.66 9.38
CA PRO A 292 9.13 42.87 10.11
C PRO A 292 8.09 43.21 11.19
N ASN A 293 8.58 43.52 12.39
CA ASN A 293 7.78 43.91 13.55
C ASN A 293 6.78 45.03 13.18
N GLY A 294 5.49 44.82 13.46
CA GLY A 294 4.40 45.72 13.06
C GLY A 294 3.34 45.11 12.13
N LEU A 295 3.33 43.78 11.98
CA LEU A 295 2.19 43.04 11.44
C LEU A 295 1.00 43.06 12.43
N ASP A 296 -0.15 42.49 12.02
CA ASP A 296 -1.26 42.24 12.96
C ASP A 296 -0.80 41.23 14.03
N HIS A 297 -0.85 41.64 15.29
CA HIS A 297 -0.46 40.84 16.45
C HIS A 297 -1.24 39.51 16.55
N ARG A 298 -2.47 39.42 16.05
CA ARG A 298 -3.19 38.13 15.98
C ARG A 298 -2.51 37.17 15.01
N LEU A 299 -2.07 37.65 13.84
CA LEU A 299 -1.40 36.84 12.82
C LEU A 299 0.00 36.39 13.29
N GLU A 300 0.71 37.27 13.99
CA GLU A 300 1.97 36.97 14.67
C GLU A 300 1.81 35.85 15.72
N THR A 301 0.82 35.99 16.61
CA THR A 301 0.50 34.97 17.64
C THR A 301 0.10 33.62 17.02
N ALA A 302 -0.60 33.62 15.89
CA ALA A 302 -0.96 32.41 15.16
C ALA A 302 0.28 31.68 14.60
N PHE A 303 1.23 32.42 14.02
CA PHE A 303 2.51 31.86 13.56
C PHE A 303 3.33 31.28 14.73
N GLU A 304 3.48 32.00 15.85
CA GLU A 304 4.20 31.50 17.04
C GLU A 304 3.58 30.21 17.59
N SER A 305 2.25 30.17 17.70
CA SER A 305 1.53 28.98 18.19
C SER A 305 1.72 27.77 17.26
N PHE A 306 1.71 27.99 15.94
CA PHE A 306 1.94 26.94 14.94
C PHE A 306 3.39 26.43 15.00
N GLU A 307 4.38 27.32 15.03
CA GLU A 307 5.79 26.94 15.19
C GLU A 307 6.05 26.16 16.50
N LEU A 308 5.46 26.60 17.61
CA LEU A 308 5.61 25.93 18.91
C LEU A 308 4.98 24.53 18.89
N ASN A 309 3.81 24.35 18.27
CA ASN A 309 3.17 23.05 18.11
C ASN A 309 4.01 22.07 17.26
N LEU A 310 4.64 22.56 16.19
CA LEU A 310 5.56 21.80 15.33
C LEU A 310 6.89 21.47 16.03
N ALA A 311 7.45 22.42 16.79
CA ALA A 311 8.68 22.19 17.56
C ALA A 311 8.46 21.18 18.70
N ARG A 312 7.28 21.23 19.34
CA ARG A 312 6.87 20.29 20.39
C ARG A 312 6.63 18.88 19.86
N ASN A 313 6.16 18.75 18.62
CA ASN A 313 5.87 17.47 17.99
C ASN A 313 6.48 17.45 16.57
N PRO A 314 7.72 16.96 16.38
CA PRO A 314 8.22 16.68 15.03
C PRO A 314 7.52 15.45 14.43
N LEU A 315 7.21 15.46 13.13
CA LEU A 315 6.61 14.33 12.42
C LEU A 315 7.64 13.21 12.16
N ALA A 316 7.98 12.46 13.20
CA ALA A 316 8.88 11.31 13.12
C ALA A 316 8.09 10.01 12.84
N LEU A 317 8.13 9.52 11.60
CA LEU A 317 7.62 8.20 11.25
C LEU A 317 8.66 7.13 11.59
N SER A 318 8.40 6.30 12.60
CA SER A 318 9.23 5.16 12.98
C SER A 318 8.52 3.82 12.75
N VAL A 319 9.25 2.85 12.19
CA VAL A 319 8.72 1.50 11.93
C VAL A 319 8.97 0.63 13.16
N PHE A 320 7.94 0.50 14.01
CA PHE A 320 7.97 -0.32 15.24
C PHE A 320 9.12 0.03 16.20
N GLY A 321 9.62 1.28 16.15
CA GLY A 321 10.78 1.73 16.93
C GLY A 321 12.13 1.15 16.46
N ALA A 322 12.17 0.31 15.44
CA ALA A 322 13.40 -0.31 14.93
C ALA A 322 14.24 0.65 14.06
N TYR A 323 13.59 1.53 13.31
CA TYR A 323 14.22 2.62 12.55
C TYR A 323 13.24 3.77 12.29
N THR A 324 13.77 4.98 12.14
CA THR A 324 13.08 6.15 11.57
C THR A 324 13.12 6.08 10.04
N ILE A 325 12.05 6.55 9.37
CA ILE A 325 12.00 6.58 7.90
C ILE A 325 12.74 7.83 7.40
N GLU A 326 14.03 7.66 7.15
CA GLU A 326 14.94 8.72 6.68
C GLU A 326 15.60 8.32 5.34
N PRO A 327 16.10 9.26 4.53
CA PRO A 327 16.78 8.94 3.27
C PRO A 327 17.99 8.01 3.48
N ALA A 328 18.72 8.18 4.59
CA ALA A 328 19.81 7.30 4.99
C ALA A 328 19.33 5.87 5.35
N SER A 329 18.19 5.73 6.02
CA SER A 329 17.61 4.41 6.32
C SER A 329 17.18 3.70 5.04
N LEU A 330 16.59 4.42 4.07
CA LEU A 330 16.26 3.86 2.76
C LEU A 330 17.51 3.38 2.03
N PHE A 331 18.59 4.17 2.01
CA PHE A 331 19.84 3.79 1.36
C PHE A 331 20.45 2.52 2.00
N SER A 332 20.40 2.41 3.33
CA SER A 332 20.82 1.21 4.06
C SER A 332 19.99 -0.03 3.67
N VAL A 333 18.66 0.10 3.59
CA VAL A 333 17.76 -0.98 3.16
C VAL A 333 18.04 -1.37 1.70
N VAL A 334 18.21 -0.41 0.78
CA VAL A 334 18.51 -0.68 -0.63
C VAL A 334 19.88 -1.35 -0.81
N ASN A 335 20.89 -0.91 -0.07
CA ASN A 335 22.20 -1.56 -0.07
C ASN A 335 22.10 -3.01 0.45
N SER A 336 21.38 -3.24 1.55
CA SER A 336 21.12 -4.59 2.08
C SER A 336 20.36 -5.49 1.10
N LEU A 337 19.37 -4.96 0.39
CA LEU A 337 18.64 -5.66 -0.68
C LEU A 337 19.58 -6.11 -1.80
N ILE A 338 20.46 -5.22 -2.26
CA ILE A 338 21.44 -5.49 -3.32
C ILE A 338 22.45 -6.54 -2.84
N THR A 339 23.03 -6.39 -1.64
CA THR A 339 23.99 -7.36 -1.08
C THR A 339 23.37 -8.75 -0.94
N ASN A 340 22.16 -8.87 -0.37
CA ASN A 340 21.53 -10.18 -0.16
C ASN A 340 21.03 -10.82 -1.46
N ALA A 341 20.65 -10.03 -2.47
CA ALA A 341 20.39 -10.55 -3.82
C ALA A 341 21.69 -11.07 -4.48
N ILE A 342 22.81 -10.33 -4.36
CA ILE A 342 24.12 -10.76 -4.87
C ILE A 342 24.60 -12.04 -4.19
N LEU A 343 24.46 -12.16 -2.86
CA LEU A 343 24.88 -13.36 -2.11
C LEU A 343 24.10 -14.61 -2.55
N LEU A 344 22.78 -14.51 -2.79
CA LEU A 344 22.00 -15.63 -3.35
C LEU A 344 22.44 -15.99 -4.77
N ILE A 345 22.76 -15.00 -5.59
CA ILE A 345 23.25 -15.19 -6.96
C ILE A 345 24.65 -15.85 -6.97
N GLN A 346 25.56 -15.44 -6.07
CA GLN A 346 26.87 -16.04 -5.92
C GLN A 346 26.76 -17.50 -5.46
N TYR A 347 25.94 -17.77 -4.46
CA TYR A 347 25.70 -19.13 -3.97
C TYR A 347 25.08 -20.06 -5.05
N ASP A 348 24.17 -19.55 -5.89
CA ASP A 348 23.61 -20.28 -7.06
C ASP A 348 24.60 -20.43 -8.23
N VAL A 349 25.72 -19.71 -8.23
CA VAL A 349 26.82 -19.86 -9.21
C VAL A 349 27.94 -20.77 -8.67
N GLU A 350 28.18 -20.80 -7.36
CA GLU A 350 29.17 -21.68 -6.74
C GLU A 350 28.70 -23.15 -6.66
N ASN A 351 27.39 -23.39 -6.65
CA ASN A 351 26.80 -24.73 -6.54
C ASN A 351 26.17 -25.24 -7.85
N TYR A 352 26.42 -24.57 -9.00
CA TYR A 352 25.82 -24.93 -10.31
C TYR A 352 26.59 -24.39 -11.54
#